data_AF-A0A381V2A1-F1
#
_entry.id   AF-A0A381V2A1-F1
#
_cell.length_a   1.000
_cell.length_b   1.000
_cell.length_c   1.000
_cell.angle_alpha   90.00
_cell.angle_beta   90.00
_cell.angle_gamma   90.00
#
_symmetry.space_group_name_H-M   'P 1'
#
loop_
_entity.id
_entity.type
_entity.pdbx_description
1 polymer ?
#
loop_
_entity_poly.entity_id
_entity_poly.type
_entity_poly.pdbx_seq_one_letter_code
_entity_poly.pdbx_strand_id
1 'polypeptide(L)'
;MFNKFHIVTLVLSLVTTPIFSQDTDTTDFEEESGNEMFTSVDLSYSSDKGNTDFLSRYYGFSFSIVGDIGPLKDTEFSVNFSRSNDELDGEPFTDDQSLTSQFDLWANQRISPFLFFQNSFDKTIGLNNRINYGIGAKLGLLKWLSISYALLY
;
A
#
# COMPACT_ATOMS: atom_id res chain seq x y z
N MET A 1 -19.74 -19.26 17.20
CA MET A 1 -19.10 -17.94 17.36
C MET A 1 -17.57 -18.02 17.17
N PHE A 2 -17.07 -18.75 16.16
CA PHE A 2 -15.65 -19.17 16.09
C PHE A 2 -15.00 -19.01 14.69
N ASN A 3 -15.51 -18.13 13.81
CA ASN A 3 -14.98 -18.04 12.44
C ASN A 3 -14.25 -16.73 12.10
N LYS A 4 -14.48 -15.64 12.85
CA LYS A 4 -13.84 -14.34 12.58
C LYS A 4 -12.40 -14.25 13.10
N PHE A 5 -12.09 -14.94 14.19
CA PHE A 5 -10.75 -14.93 14.80
C PHE A 5 -9.70 -15.61 13.90
N HIS A 6 -10.06 -16.70 13.22
CA HIS A 6 -9.12 -17.41 12.33
C HIS A 6 -8.75 -16.60 11.08
N ILE A 7 -9.67 -15.78 10.55
CA ILE A 7 -9.38 -14.90 9.42
C ILE A 7 -8.39 -13.80 9.83
N VAL A 8 -8.56 -13.21 11.01
CA VAL A 8 -7.62 -12.19 11.53
C VAL A 8 -6.23 -12.78 11.80
N THR A 9 -6.16 -14.00 12.34
CA THR A 9 -4.88 -14.69 12.56
C THR A 9 -4.19 -15.08 11.24
N LEU A 10 -4.94 -15.47 10.20
CA LEU A 10 -4.40 -15.81 8.89
C LEU A 10 -3.79 -14.58 8.19
N VAL A 11 -4.50 -13.44 8.22
CA VAL A 11 -4.02 -12.18 7.63
C VAL A 11 -2.77 -11.68 8.36
N LEU A 12 -2.73 -11.76 9.69
CA LEU A 12 -1.57 -11.35 10.48
C LEU A 12 -0.35 -12.25 10.23
N SER A 13 -0.55 -13.55 9.97
CA SER A 13 0.54 -14.48 9.67
C SER A 13 1.19 -14.26 8.29
N LEU A 14 0.44 -13.70 7.33
CA LEU A 14 0.94 -13.38 5.99
C LEU A 14 1.83 -12.11 5.98
N VAL A 15 1.63 -11.20 6.94
CA VAL A 15 2.41 -9.96 7.05
C VAL A 15 3.76 -10.20 7.74
N THR A 16 3.89 -11.30 8.51
CA THR A 16 5.10 -11.62 9.28
C THR A 16 6.04 -12.62 8.60
N THR A 17 5.79 -13.03 7.35
CA THR A 17 6.81 -13.79 6.62
C THR A 17 7.83 -12.80 6.04
N PRO A 18 9.03 -12.65 6.62
CA PRO A 18 10.13 -12.08 5.85
C PRO A 18 10.24 -12.91 4.56
N ILE A 19 10.24 -12.22 3.42
CA ILE A 19 10.68 -12.80 2.16
C ILE A 19 12.18 -13.05 2.36
N PHE A 20 12.52 -14.19 2.95
CA PHE A 20 13.91 -14.64 3.02
C PHE A 20 14.37 -14.91 1.59
N SER A 21 15.39 -14.16 1.16
CA SER A 21 16.32 -14.64 0.15
C SER A 21 16.77 -16.03 0.60
N GLN A 22 16.57 -17.05 -0.24
CA GLN A 22 17.18 -18.35 -0.01
C GLN A 22 18.67 -18.20 -0.30
N ASP A 23 19.44 -17.87 0.73
CA ASP A 23 20.90 -17.88 0.65
C ASP A 23 21.37 -19.34 0.50
N THR A 24 21.53 -19.77 -0.75
CA THR A 24 22.33 -20.93 -1.08
C THR A 24 23.77 -20.46 -1.04
N ASP A 25 24.48 -20.87 0.01
CA ASP A 25 25.90 -20.61 0.25
C ASP A 25 26.76 -20.93 -1.00
N THR A 26 27.10 -19.88 -1.74
CA THR A 26 28.20 -19.87 -2.71
C THR A 26 29.04 -18.65 -2.42
N THR A 27 30.33 -18.88 -2.17
CA THR A 27 31.36 -17.91 -1.80
C THR A 27 31.72 -16.93 -2.94
N ASP A 28 30.73 -16.30 -3.54
CA ASP A 28 30.90 -15.15 -4.43
C ASP A 28 30.48 -13.92 -3.63
N PHE A 29 31.33 -12.88 -3.62
CA PHE A 29 30.94 -11.57 -3.16
C PHE A 29 29.82 -11.07 -4.07
N GLU A 30 28.57 -11.38 -3.73
CA GLU A 30 27.42 -10.78 -4.39
C GLU A 30 27.48 -9.28 -4.09
N GLU A 31 27.64 -8.48 -5.15
CA GLU A 31 27.30 -7.06 -5.08
C GLU A 31 25.92 -6.98 -4.45
N GLU A 32 25.83 -6.36 -3.28
CA GLU A 32 24.60 -6.02 -2.59
C GLU A 32 23.70 -5.31 -3.60
N SER A 33 22.82 -6.08 -4.25
CA SER A 33 21.95 -5.62 -5.33
C SER A 33 20.93 -4.70 -4.68
N GLY A 34 21.28 -3.42 -4.60
CA GLY A 34 20.68 -2.39 -3.78
C GLY A 34 19.24 -2.09 -4.12
N ASN A 35 18.33 -2.78 -3.44
CA ASN A 35 16.95 -2.39 -3.31
C ASN A 35 16.71 -1.75 -1.94
N GLU A 36 15.97 -0.64 -1.91
CA GLU A 36 15.54 0.03 -0.70
C GLU A 36 14.12 -0.41 -0.37
N MET A 37 13.89 -0.86 0.85
CA MET A 37 12.57 -1.31 1.31
C MET A 37 12.12 -0.47 2.51
N PHE A 38 10.85 -0.07 2.48
CA PHE A 38 10.19 0.62 3.58
C PHE A 38 8.90 -0.12 3.94
N THR A 39 8.64 -0.24 5.24
CA THR A 39 7.41 -0.83 5.77
C THR A 39 6.97 -0.03 6.98
N SER A 40 5.72 0.42 6.98
CA SER A 40 5.06 1.09 8.10
C SER A 40 3.77 0.37 8.47
N VAL A 41 3.52 0.28 9.76
CA VAL A 41 2.25 -0.16 10.33
C VAL A 41 1.83 0.88 11.35
N ASP A 42 0.65 1.45 11.15
CA ASP A 42 0.12 2.54 11.97
C ASP A 42 -1.19 2.07 12.62
N LEU A 43 -1.27 2.17 13.94
CA LEU A 43 -2.46 1.82 14.70
C LEU A 43 -2.76 2.98 15.65
N SER A 44 -3.97 3.52 15.57
CA SER A 44 -4.41 4.56 16.51
C SER A 44 -5.79 4.23 17.07
N TYR A 45 -5.93 4.47 18.36
CA TYR A 45 -7.17 4.36 19.10
C TYR A 45 -7.28 5.57 20.01
N SER A 46 -8.37 6.30 19.90
CA SER A 46 -8.68 7.43 20.78
C SER A 46 -10.12 7.31 21.27
N SER A 47 -10.35 7.58 22.55
CA SER A 47 -11.69 7.64 23.10
C SER A 47 -11.76 8.76 24.12
N ASP A 48 -12.75 9.62 23.97
CA ASP A 48 -13.07 10.69 24.89
C ASP A 48 -14.54 10.57 25.30
N LYS A 49 -14.84 10.86 26.57
CA LYS A 49 -16.18 10.76 27.15
C LYS A 49 -16.46 11.98 28.00
N GLY A 50 -17.60 12.61 27.76
CA GLY A 50 -17.97 13.85 28.45
C GLY A 50 -19.37 14.33 28.08
N ASN A 51 -19.49 15.59 27.66
CA ASN A 51 -20.75 16.09 27.08
C ASN A 51 -21.04 15.48 25.69
N THR A 52 -19.99 14.99 25.03
CA THR A 52 -20.02 14.29 23.74
C THR A 52 -19.06 13.12 23.85
N ASP A 53 -19.47 11.95 23.37
CA ASP A 53 -18.66 10.74 23.36
C ASP A 53 -17.98 10.60 21.99
N PHE A 54 -16.66 10.56 21.97
CA PHE A 54 -15.87 10.38 20.76
C PHE A 54 -15.11 9.06 20.82
N LEU A 55 -15.12 8.33 19.71
CA LEU A 55 -14.33 7.12 19.53
C LEU A 55 -13.69 7.17 18.14
N SER A 56 -12.38 6.96 18.07
CA SER A 56 -11.64 6.91 16.81
C SER A 56 -10.78 5.67 16.76
N ARG A 57 -10.81 5.00 15.61
CA ARG A 57 -10.01 3.80 15.32
C ARG A 57 -9.40 3.95 13.93
N TYR A 58 -8.09 3.88 13.87
CA TYR A 58 -7.35 3.96 12.63
C TYR A 58 -6.36 2.81 12.49
N TYR A 59 -6.29 2.28 11.26
CA TYR A 59 -5.34 1.27 10.83
C TYR A 59 -4.68 1.76 9.55
N GLY A 60 -3.35 1.71 9.50
CA GLY A 60 -2.54 2.05 8.34
C GLY A 60 -1.49 0.97 8.09
N PHE A 61 -1.25 0.68 6.83
CA PHE A 61 -0.15 -0.17 6.38
C PHE A 61 0.44 0.45 5.12
N SER A 62 1.76 0.59 5.09
CA SER A 62 2.49 1.07 3.92
C SER A 62 3.68 0.17 3.67
N PHE A 63 3.89 -0.20 2.42
CA PHE A 63 5.05 -0.93 1.98
C PHE A 63 5.53 -0.30 0.67
N SER A 64 6.83 -0.09 0.54
CA SER A 64 7.44 0.27 -0.73
C SER A 64 8.80 -0.38 -0.90
N ILE A 65 9.14 -0.68 -2.14
CA ILE A 65 10.42 -1.23 -2.54
C ILE A 65 10.85 -0.54 -3.83
N VAL A 66 12.11 -0.09 -3.88
CA VAL A 66 12.71 0.62 -4.99
C VAL A 66 14.04 -0.03 -5.32
N GLY A 67 14.31 -0.30 -6.60
CA GLY A 67 15.56 -0.91 -7.06
C GLY A 67 15.34 -2.27 -7.71
N ASP A 68 16.32 -3.16 -7.61
CA ASP A 68 16.26 -4.45 -8.28
C ASP A 68 15.43 -5.48 -7.49
N ILE A 69 14.35 -5.99 -8.10
CA ILE A 69 13.44 -6.98 -7.50
C ILE A 69 13.57 -8.30 -8.28
N GLY A 70 14.52 -9.14 -7.88
CA GLY A 70 14.84 -10.38 -8.57
C GLY A 70 15.28 -10.12 -10.03
N PRO A 71 14.59 -10.68 -11.05
CA PRO A 71 14.93 -10.43 -12.45
C PRO A 71 14.50 -9.04 -12.95
N LEU A 72 13.68 -8.31 -12.18
CA LEU A 72 13.16 -7.00 -12.56
C LEU A 72 14.13 -5.91 -12.08
N LYS A 73 14.83 -5.29 -13.03
CA LYS A 73 15.79 -4.23 -12.75
C LYS A 73 15.11 -2.87 -12.68
N ASP A 74 15.61 -1.99 -11.80
CA ASP A 74 15.12 -0.60 -11.65
C ASP A 74 13.58 -0.54 -11.51
N THR A 75 13.05 -1.25 -10.51
CA THR A 75 11.62 -1.41 -10.28
C THR A 75 11.17 -0.65 -9.04
N GLU A 76 10.00 -0.03 -9.10
CA GLU A 76 9.34 0.55 -7.94
C GLU A 76 8.02 -0.16 -7.71
N PHE A 77 7.77 -0.60 -6.49
CA PHE A 77 6.48 -1.13 -6.07
C PHE A 77 6.08 -0.50 -4.75
N SER A 78 4.81 -0.13 -4.63
CA SER A 78 4.24 0.31 -3.37
C SER A 78 2.83 -0.21 -3.18
N VAL A 79 2.47 -0.42 -1.92
CA VAL A 79 1.10 -0.64 -1.48
C VAL A 79 0.84 0.15 -0.20
N ASN A 80 -0.27 0.86 -0.17
CA ASN A 80 -0.71 1.70 0.92
C ASN A 80 -2.15 1.35 1.23
N PHE A 81 -2.43 1.01 2.48
CA PHE A 81 -3.76 0.72 2.98
C PHE A 81 -4.02 1.60 4.19
N SER A 82 -5.22 2.17 4.28
CA SER A 82 -5.70 2.85 5.46
C SER A 82 -7.19 2.62 5.67
N ARG A 83 -7.59 2.65 6.94
CA ARG A 83 -8.98 2.51 7.38
C ARG A 83 -9.19 3.39 8.60
N SER A 84 -10.18 4.27 8.53
CA SER A 84 -10.67 5.02 9.69
C SER A 84 -12.11 4.63 9.98
N ASN A 85 -12.43 4.46 11.26
CA ASN A 85 -13.78 4.26 11.75
C ASN A 85 -13.96 5.04 13.05
N ASP A 86 -14.57 6.21 12.90
CA ASP A 86 -14.80 7.16 13.97
C ASP A 86 -16.29 7.27 14.27
N GLU A 87 -16.64 7.36 15.54
CA GLU A 87 -17.99 7.49 16.06
C GLU A 87 -18.08 8.75 16.93
N LEU A 88 -19.19 9.48 16.81
CA LEU A 88 -19.54 10.63 17.63
C LEU A 88 -20.92 10.38 18.25
N ASP A 89 -21.00 10.35 19.57
CA ASP A 89 -22.19 9.97 20.34
C ASP A 89 -22.79 8.61 19.95
N GLY A 90 -21.93 7.69 19.50
CA GLY A 90 -22.32 6.36 19.01
C GLY A 90 -22.82 6.34 17.56
N GLU A 91 -22.90 7.49 16.90
CA GLU A 91 -23.23 7.59 15.47
C GLU A 91 -21.95 7.60 14.61
N PRO A 92 -21.92 6.93 13.46
CA PRO A 92 -20.76 6.96 12.56
C PRO A 92 -20.46 8.38 12.08
N PHE A 93 -19.23 8.85 12.31
CA PHE A 93 -18.73 10.16 11.89
C PHE A 93 -17.78 10.04 10.69
N THR A 94 -16.84 9.10 10.75
CA THR A 94 -15.93 8.75 9.64
C THR A 94 -15.99 7.26 9.41
N ASP A 95 -16.07 6.84 8.16
CA ASP A 95 -16.08 5.43 7.79
C ASP A 95 -15.42 5.29 6.42
N ASP A 96 -14.09 5.41 6.43
CA ASP A 96 -13.27 5.59 5.24
C ASP A 96 -12.26 4.45 5.10
N GLN A 97 -12.01 4.00 3.87
CA GLN A 97 -10.96 3.06 3.52
C GLN A 97 -10.27 3.48 2.24
N SER A 98 -8.95 3.33 2.20
CA SER A 98 -8.16 3.52 1.00
C SER A 98 -7.19 2.35 0.84
N LEU A 99 -7.08 1.85 -0.39
CA LEU A 99 -6.05 0.91 -0.80
C LEU A 99 -5.50 1.41 -2.13
N THR A 100 -4.21 1.73 -2.16
CA THR A 100 -3.49 2.14 -3.37
C THR A 100 -2.30 1.23 -3.56
N SER A 101 -2.13 0.68 -4.75
CA SER A 101 -0.87 0.06 -5.15
C SER A 101 -0.39 0.59 -6.48
N GLN A 102 0.92 0.65 -6.62
CA GLN A 102 1.60 1.10 -7.83
C GLN A 102 2.78 0.19 -8.10
N PHE A 103 3.02 -0.07 -9.38
CA PHE A 103 4.13 -0.87 -9.86
C PHE A 103 4.69 -0.23 -11.13
N ASP A 104 5.93 0.23 -11.08
CA ASP A 104 6.65 0.84 -12.19
C ASP A 104 7.84 -0.08 -12.56
N LEU A 105 7.91 -0.52 -13.81
CA LEU A 105 9.10 -1.17 -14.35
C LEU A 105 10.02 -0.13 -14.94
N TRP A 106 11.34 -0.32 -14.78
CA TRP A 106 12.34 0.59 -15.34
C TRP A 106 12.11 2.04 -14.92
N ALA A 107 11.83 2.25 -13.63
CA ALA A 107 11.29 3.47 -13.06
C ALA A 107 12.12 4.71 -13.39
N ASN A 108 13.44 4.58 -13.51
CA ASN A 108 14.39 5.65 -13.83
C ASN A 108 14.82 5.68 -15.30
N GLN A 109 14.29 4.79 -16.15
CA GLN A 109 14.56 4.79 -17.59
C GLN A 109 13.69 5.79 -18.36
N ARG A 110 14.07 6.04 -19.62
CA ARG A 110 13.35 6.98 -20.51
C ARG A 110 11.90 6.58 -20.75
N ILE A 111 11.62 5.28 -20.83
CA ILE A 111 10.27 4.73 -20.98
C ILE A 111 10.07 3.75 -19.83
N SER A 112 9.04 3.99 -19.03
CA SER A 112 8.72 3.18 -17.86
C SER A 112 7.24 2.80 -17.92
N PRO A 113 6.91 1.53 -18.22
CA PRO A 113 5.54 1.07 -18.11
C PRO A 113 5.16 0.89 -16.64
N PHE A 114 3.91 1.22 -16.31
CA PHE A 114 3.41 1.10 -14.95
C PHE A 114 2.00 0.53 -14.88
N LEU A 115 1.70 -0.07 -13.74
CA LEU A 115 0.38 -0.52 -13.34
C LEU A 115 0.01 0.21 -12.05
N PHE A 116 -1.27 0.54 -11.91
CA PHE A 116 -1.76 1.04 -10.65
C PHE A 116 -3.15 0.48 -10.36
N PHE A 117 -3.44 0.38 -9.07
CA PHE A 117 -4.73 -0.04 -8.55
C PHE A 117 -5.09 0.84 -7.37
N GLN A 118 -6.32 1.31 -7.34
CA GLN A 118 -6.89 2.11 -6.27
C GLN A 118 -8.27 1.58 -5.94
N ASN A 119 -8.52 1.39 -4.66
CA ASN A 119 -9.83 1.12 -4.11
C ASN A 119 -10.08 2.10 -2.97
N SER A 120 -11.20 2.80 -3.03
CA SER A 120 -11.61 3.74 -1.99
C SER A 120 -13.06 3.56 -1.61
N PHE A 121 -13.33 3.67 -0.32
CA PHE A 121 -14.64 3.65 0.31
C PHE A 121 -14.73 4.85 1.25
N ASP A 122 -15.85 5.56 1.23
CA ASP A 122 -16.14 6.64 2.17
C ASP A 122 -17.66 6.69 2.35
N LYS A 123 -18.14 6.22 3.49
CA LYS A 123 -19.59 6.15 3.75
C LYS A 123 -20.19 7.53 4.01
N THR A 124 -19.41 8.46 4.59
CA THR A 124 -19.89 9.77 5.02
C THR A 124 -20.29 10.63 3.82
N ILE A 125 -19.56 10.52 2.70
CA ILE A 125 -19.93 11.18 1.42
C ILE A 125 -20.78 10.28 0.49
N GLY A 126 -21.15 9.07 0.92
CA GLY A 126 -21.93 8.12 0.12
C GLY A 126 -21.14 7.38 -0.97
N LEU A 127 -19.81 7.37 -0.90
CA LEU A 127 -18.93 6.62 -1.80
C LEU A 127 -18.87 5.15 -1.37
N ASN A 128 -19.81 4.36 -1.86
CA ASN A 128 -19.95 2.95 -1.47
C ASN A 128 -18.82 2.03 -1.94
N ASN A 129 -18.20 2.29 -3.08
CA ASN A 129 -17.03 1.58 -3.58
C ASN A 129 -16.55 2.26 -4.88
N ARG A 130 -15.32 2.74 -4.92
CA ARG A 130 -14.68 3.21 -6.15
C ARG A 130 -13.42 2.42 -6.37
N ILE A 131 -13.41 1.68 -7.46
CA ILE A 131 -12.24 0.94 -7.95
C ILE A 131 -11.76 1.68 -9.20
N ASN A 132 -10.47 1.98 -9.24
CA ASN A 132 -9.78 2.44 -10.44
C ASN A 132 -8.55 1.56 -10.61
N TYR A 133 -8.36 0.99 -11.78
CA TYR A 133 -7.08 0.39 -12.11
C TYR A 133 -6.72 0.73 -13.53
N GLY A 134 -5.44 0.67 -13.82
CA GLY A 134 -4.96 1.04 -15.12
C GLY A 134 -3.57 0.55 -15.41
N ILE A 135 -3.28 0.57 -16.70
CA ILE A 135 -1.95 0.37 -17.25
C ILE A 135 -1.55 1.65 -17.97
N GLY A 136 -0.30 2.06 -17.79
CA GLY A 136 0.21 3.26 -18.39
C GLY A 136 1.68 3.16 -18.74
N ALA A 137 2.18 4.25 -19.32
CA ALA A 137 3.60 4.42 -19.55
C ALA A 137 4.01 5.86 -19.26
N LYS A 138 5.20 6.01 -18.72
CA LYS A 138 5.88 7.27 -18.42
C LYS A 138 7.00 7.47 -19.43
N LEU A 139 7.08 8.68 -19.99
CA LEU A 139 8.15 9.13 -20.87
C LEU A 139 8.96 10.21 -20.14
N GLY A 140 10.22 9.90 -19.84
CA GLY A 140 11.18 10.87 -19.30
C GLY A 140 11.59 11.89 -20.35
N LEU A 141 11.45 13.18 -20.04
CA LEU A 141 11.87 14.31 -20.89
C LEU A 141 13.20 14.90 -20.42
N LEU A 142 13.31 15.15 -19.11
CA LEU A 142 14.49 15.65 -18.41
C LEU A 142 14.65 14.82 -17.12
N LYS A 143 15.82 14.90 -16.46
CA LYS A 143 16.10 14.12 -15.24
C LYS A 143 15.04 14.26 -14.13
N TRP A 144 14.31 15.36 -14.08
CA TRP A 144 13.27 15.65 -13.08
C TRP A 144 11.88 15.86 -13.68
N LEU A 145 11.72 15.67 -14.99
CA LEU A 145 10.45 15.91 -15.69
C LEU A 145 10.08 14.71 -16.55
N SER A 146 8.88 14.19 -16.34
CA SER A 146 8.29 13.12 -17.14
C SER A 146 6.81 13.42 -17.43
N ILE A 147 6.29 12.81 -18.49
CA ILE A 147 4.86 12.79 -18.81
C ILE A 147 4.41 11.34 -18.76
N SER A 148 3.26 11.08 -18.13
CA SER A 148 2.64 9.76 -18.09
C SER A 148 1.25 9.79 -18.75
N TYR A 149 0.87 8.65 -19.30
CA TYR A 149 -0.48 8.40 -19.78
C TYR A 149 -0.93 7.02 -19.32
N ALA A 150 -2.17 6.90 -18.86
CA ALA A 150 -2.74 5.66 -18.39
C ALA A 150 -4.11 5.40 -19.02
N LEU A 151 -4.36 4.14 -19.35
CA LEU A 151 -5.68 3.63 -19.71
C LEU A 151 -6.35 3.11 -18.45
N LEU A 152 -7.53 3.66 -18.15
CA LEU A 152 -8.32 3.34 -16.97
C LEU A 152 -9.44 2.37 -17.32
N TYR A 153 -9.79 1.50 -16.38
CA TYR A 153 -11.01 0.71 -16.39
C TYR A 153 -11.80 0.92 -15.10
#